data_AF-A0A7K2ZBG8-F1
#
_entry.id   AF-A0A7K2ZBG8-F1
#
_cell.length_a   1.000
_cell.length_b   1.000
_cell.length_c   1.000
_cell.angle_alpha   90.00
_cell.angle_beta   90.00
_cell.angle_gamma   90.00
#
_symmetry.space_group_name_H-M   'P 1'
#
loop_
_entity.id
_entity.type
_entity.pdbx_description
1 polymer ?
#
loop_
_entity_poly.entity_id
_entity_poly.type
_entity_poly.pdbx_seq_one_letter_code
_entity_poly.pdbx_strand_id
1 'polypeptide(L)' 'MKTVNHSIPNTATFTFTYETEGGLFAYPLSASSIELVGGSFDRLAKTNEVWNIAVLNEAGEDVTFEFECFQD' A
#
# COMPACT_ATOMS: atom_id res chain seq x y z
N MET A 1 22.84 7.98 14.16
CA MET A 1 21.56 8.16 13.44
C MET A 1 20.74 6.92 13.72
N LYS A 2 19.61 7.05 14.41
CA LYS A 2 18.79 5.90 14.82
C LYS A 2 18.02 5.42 13.60
N THR A 3 18.38 4.26 13.06
CA THR A 3 17.48 3.48 12.22
C THR A 3 16.34 3.02 13.11
N VAL A 4 15.21 3.72 13.05
CA VAL A 4 13.94 3.14 13.49
C VAL A 4 13.59 2.11 12.43
N ASN A 5 13.98 0.85 12.67
CA ASN A 5 13.31 -0.28 12.04
C ASN A 5 11.87 -0.23 12.53
N HIS A 6 10.97 0.42 11.77
CA HIS A 6 9.54 0.23 11.94
C HIS A 6 9.24 -1.20 11.51
N SER A 7 9.45 -2.14 12.45
CA SER A 7 8.89 -3.47 12.36
C SER A 7 7.37 -3.31 12.47
N ILE A 8 6.72 -3.06 11.33
CA ILE A 8 5.27 -3.07 11.24
C ILE A 8 4.84 -4.43 11.82
N PRO A 9 4.06 -4.45 12.92
CA PRO A 9 3.64 -5.71 13.50
C PRO A 9 2.82 -6.45 12.45
N ASN A 10 3.13 -7.71 12.18
CA ASN A 10 2.43 -8.53 11.17
C ASN A 10 0.90 -8.67 11.44
N THR A 11 0.44 -8.22 12.60
CA THR A 11 -0.98 -8.13 12.99
C THR A 11 -1.64 -6.81 12.64
N ALA A 12 -0.90 -5.78 12.20
CA ALA A 12 -1.47 -4.50 11.79
C ALA A 12 -2.30 -4.70 10.51
N THR A 13 -3.54 -4.25 10.56
CA THR A 13 -4.45 -4.26 9.41
C THR A 13 -4.39 -2.88 8.76
N PHE A 14 -4.07 -2.87 7.48
CA PHE A 14 -4.03 -1.68 6.64
C PHE A 14 -5.19 -1.71 5.68
N THR A 15 -5.63 -0.55 5.21
CA THR A 15 -6.59 -0.45 4.12
C THR A 15 -5.83 -0.04 2.87
N PHE A 16 -5.77 -0.92 1.89
CA PHE A 16 -5.22 -0.58 0.59
C PHE A 16 -6.33 -0.05 -0.30
N THR A 17 -6.07 1.11 -0.91
CA THR A 17 -7.01 1.79 -1.80
C THR A 17 -6.36 2.10 -3.13
N TYR A 18 -7.11 1.94 -4.22
CA TYR A 18 -6.71 2.38 -5.55
C TYR A 18 -7.94 2.71 -6.37
N GLU A 19 -7.78 3.56 -7.37
CA GLU A 19 -8.81 3.88 -8.33
C GLU A 19 -8.54 3.21 -9.66
N THR A 20 -9.62 2.88 -10.36
CA THR A 20 -9.64 2.37 -11.74
C THR A 20 -10.73 3.08 -12.51
N GLU A 21 -10.87 2.77 -13.80
CA GLU A 21 -11.99 3.28 -14.61
C GLU A 21 -13.36 2.88 -14.01
N GLY A 22 -13.42 1.76 -13.28
CA GLY A 22 -14.62 1.31 -12.58
C GLY A 22 -14.90 2.01 -11.25
N GLY A 23 -14.00 2.88 -10.78
CA GLY A 23 -14.11 3.62 -9.52
C GLY A 23 -13.07 3.22 -8.47
N LEU A 24 -13.32 3.66 -7.23
CA LEU A 24 -12.46 3.43 -6.06
C LEU A 24 -12.66 2.02 -5.49
N PHE A 25 -11.57 1.30 -5.33
CA PHE A 25 -11.50 0.02 -4.65
C PHE A 25 -10.75 0.18 -3.34
N ALA A 26 -11.27 -0.44 -2.28
CA ALA A 26 -10.68 -0.43 -0.95
C ALA A 26 -10.83 -1.80 -0.31
N TYR A 27 -9.76 -2.36 0.24
CA TYR A 27 -9.81 -3.63 0.95
C TYR A 27 -8.74 -3.72 2.05
N PRO A 28 -9.06 -4.43 3.14
CA PRO A 28 -8.10 -4.62 4.22
C PRO A 28 -7.00 -5.61 3.81
N LEU A 29 -5.75 -5.28 4.13
CA LEU A 29 -4.57 -6.12 3.92
C LEU A 29 -3.69 -6.13 5.17
N SER A 30 -2.95 -7.20 5.37
CA SER A 30 -1.85 -7.23 6.33
C SER A 30 -0.58 -6.64 5.71
N ALA A 31 0.38 -6.24 6.55
CA ALA A 31 1.69 -5.76 6.11
C ALA A 31 2.36 -6.71 5.10
N SER A 32 2.36 -8.01 5.41
CA SER A 32 2.96 -9.05 4.55
C SER A 32 2.28 -9.14 3.17
N SER A 33 0.97 -8.88 3.11
CA SER A 33 0.24 -8.90 1.84
C SER A 33 0.47 -7.63 1.02
N ILE A 34 0.66 -6.46 1.67
CA ILE A 34 0.96 -5.19 0.99
C ILE A 34 2.24 -5.30 0.16
N GLU A 35 3.30 -5.85 0.76
CA GLU A 35 4.59 -6.02 0.07
C GLU A 35 4.46 -6.90 -1.18
N LEU A 36 3.58 -7.90 -1.14
CA LEU A 36 3.33 -8.79 -2.28
C LEU A 36 2.50 -8.11 -3.37
N VAL A 37 1.50 -7.31 -3.00
CA VAL A 37 0.64 -6.64 -3.98
C VAL A 37 1.32 -5.42 -4.60
N GLY A 38 2.19 -4.71 -3.88
CA GLY A 38 2.86 -3.50 -4.38
C GLY A 38 3.55 -3.72 -5.73
N GLY A 39 4.29 -4.84 -5.88
CA GLY A 39 4.92 -5.19 -7.15
C GLY A 39 3.95 -5.49 -8.30
N SER A 40 2.73 -5.95 -7.99
CA SER A 40 1.67 -6.14 -9.00
C SER A 40 1.06 -4.80 -9.43
N PHE A 41 0.95 -3.85 -8.50
CA PHE A 41 0.37 -2.53 -8.74
C PHE A 41 1.32 -1.58 -9.49
N ASP A 42 2.63 -1.69 -9.33
CA ASP A 42 3.60 -0.98 -10.19
C ASP A 42 3.37 -1.30 -11.68
N ARG A 43 3.14 -2.59 -11.99
CA ARG A 43 2.83 -3.01 -13.36
C ARG A 43 1.52 -2.43 -13.86
N LEU A 44 0.47 -2.45 -13.03
CA LEU A 44 -0.85 -1.92 -13.39
C LEU A 44 -0.85 -0.39 -13.54
N ALA A 45 -0.04 0.31 -12.74
CA ALA A 45 0.15 1.75 -12.86
C ALA A 45 0.83 2.10 -14.19
N LYS A 46 1.83 1.30 -14.61
CA LYS A 46 2.50 1.45 -15.91
C LYS A 46 1.58 1.20 -17.12
N THR A 47 0.54 0.38 -16.96
CA THR A 47 -0.49 0.17 -18.00
C THR A 47 -1.64 1.17 -17.92
N ASN A 48 -1.58 2.14 -16.98
CA ASN A 48 -2.59 3.17 -16.76
C ASN A 48 -3.97 2.61 -16.35
N GLU A 49 -3.99 1.41 -15.79
CA GLU A 49 -5.21 0.69 -15.36
C GLU A 49 -5.62 1.04 -13.93
N VAL A 50 -4.66 1.50 -13.11
CA VAL A 50 -4.87 1.90 -11.72
C VAL A 50 -4.17 3.23 -11.43
N TRP A 51 -4.76 4.07 -10.57
CA TRP A 51 -4.19 5.33 -10.11
C TRP A 51 -4.61 5.63 -8.67
N ASN A 52 -4.08 6.70 -8.07
CA ASN A 52 -4.37 7.12 -6.69
C ASN A 52 -4.25 5.98 -5.66
N ILE A 53 -3.16 5.22 -5.79
CA ILE A 53 -2.83 4.11 -4.91
C ILE A 53 -2.41 4.66 -3.55
N ALA A 54 -3.04 4.19 -2.48
CA ALA A 54 -2.68 4.53 -1.11
C ALA A 54 -2.82 3.33 -0.17
N VAL A 55 -1.94 3.27 0.83
CA VAL A 55 -2.03 2.35 1.96
C VAL A 55 -2.37 3.19 3.19
N LEU A 56 -3.52 2.93 3.81
CA LEU A 56 -3.95 3.61 5.02
C LEU A 56 -3.76 2.71 6.24
N ASN A 57 -3.26 3.27 7.34
CA ASN A 57 -3.20 2.56 8.62
C ASN A 57 -4.58 2.54 9.33
N GLU A 58 -4.66 1.94 10.52
CA GLU A 58 -5.91 1.87 11.32
C GLU A 58 -6.44 3.26 11.74
N ALA A 59 -5.58 4.28 11.78
CA ALA A 59 -5.95 5.66 12.04
C ALA A 59 -6.41 6.41 10.77
N GLY A 60 -6.34 5.77 9.60
CA GLY A 60 -6.67 6.37 8.30
C GLY A 60 -5.55 7.25 7.73
N GLU A 61 -4.33 7.15 8.27
CA GLU A 61 -3.17 7.90 7.79
C GLU A 61 -2.54 7.17 6.60
N ASP A 62 -2.13 7.94 5.59
CA ASP A 62 -1.39 7.41 4.44
C ASP A 62 0.04 7.04 4.87
N VAL A 63 0.30 5.75 4.79
CA VAL A 63 1.58 5.10 5.11
C VAL A 63 2.16 4.39 3.89
N THR A 64 1.73 4.77 2.68
CA THR A 64 2.15 4.13 1.41
C THR A 64 3.67 4.07 1.29
N PHE A 65 4.34 5.17 1.60
CA PHE A 65 5.79 5.28 1.53
C PHE A 65 6.53 4.67 2.73
N GLU A 66 5.84 4.05 3.68
CA GLU A 66 6.49 3.25 4.73
C GLU A 66 6.84 1.83 4.24
N PHE A 67 6.30 1.41 3.08
CA PHE A 67 6.57 0.12 2.47
C PHE A 67 7.57 0.26 1.33
N GLU A 68 8.64 -0.54 1.37
CA GLU A 68 9.75 -0.47 0.41
C GLU A 68 9.28 -0.66 -1.04
N CYS A 69 8.22 -1.45 -1.25
CA CYS A 69 7.65 -1.70 -2.58
C CYS A 69 7.01 -0.48 -3.27
N PHE A 70 6.82 0.65 -2.56
CA PHE A 70 6.32 1.91 -3.12
C PHE A 70 7.33 3.06 -3.05
N GLN A 71 8.56 2.81 -2.60
CA GLN A 71 9.60 3.84 -2.41
C GLN A 71 10.53 4.04 -3.63
N ASP A 72 10.06 3.81 -4.86
CA ASP A 72 10.88 3.90 -6.09
C ASP A 72 11.78 5.16 -6.19
#